data_AF-A0A2V7HMM1-F1
#
_entry.id   AF-A0A2V7HMM1-F1
#
_cell.length_a   1.000
_cell.length_b   1.000
_cell.length_c   1.000
_cell.angle_alpha   90.00
_cell.angle_beta   90.00
_cell.angle_gamma   90.00
#
_symmetry.space_group_name_H-M   'P 1'
#
loop_
_entity.id
_entity.type
_entity.pdbx_description
1 polymer ?
#
loop_
_entity_poly.entity_id
_entity_poly.type
_entity_poly.pdbx_seq_one_letter_code
_entity_poly.pdbx_strand_id
1 'polypeptide(L)'
;RRVRDTGVTEAELRRAITAAEAEHEFETETAEGRARALGRAETIWTLEDELAYVNRIRSVTAVQVRAVARRYLDPARYTRLALLPPGGAR
;
A
#
# COMPACT_ATOMS: atom_id res chain seq x y z
N ARG A 1 -9.23 -1.18 13.17
CA ARG A 1 -9.69 -0.19 14.17
C ARG A 1 -8.52 0.68 14.65
N ARG A 2 -7.50 0.15 15.36
CA ARG A 2 -6.30 0.90 15.83
C ARG A 2 -5.80 2.01 14.90
N VAL A 3 -5.40 1.68 13.67
CA VAL A 3 -4.80 2.67 12.75
C VAL A 3 -5.74 3.85 12.42
N ARG A 4 -7.07 3.62 12.36
CA ARG A 4 -8.05 4.71 12.21
C ARG A 4 -8.14 5.59 13.44
N ASP A 5 -8.17 4.91 14.58
CA ASP A 5 -8.58 5.51 15.85
C ASP A 5 -7.40 6.28 16.45
N THR A 6 -6.22 5.67 16.49
CA THR A 6 -5.02 6.20 17.13
C THR A 6 -3.88 6.51 16.16
N GLY A 7 -3.98 6.12 14.88
CA GLY A 7 -2.90 6.32 13.91
C GLY A 7 -1.79 5.27 14.00
N VAL A 8 -0.65 5.57 13.38
CA VAL A 8 0.58 4.78 13.45
C VAL A 8 1.65 5.56 14.21
N THR A 9 2.57 4.83 14.85
CA THR A 9 3.77 5.44 15.43
C THR A 9 4.74 5.84 14.33
N GLU A 10 5.64 6.75 14.66
CA GLU A 10 6.70 7.17 13.76
C GLU A 10 7.64 6.01 13.36
N ALA A 11 7.91 5.08 14.29
CA ALA A 11 8.73 3.91 14.00
C ALA A 11 8.05 2.92 13.05
N GLU A 12 6.73 2.75 13.18
CA GLU A 12 5.93 1.96 12.24
C GLU A 12 5.90 2.61 10.85
N LEU A 13 5.71 3.94 10.79
CA LEU A 13 5.68 4.68 9.52
C LEU A 13 7.01 4.56 8.77
N ARG A 14 8.14 4.84 9.44
CA ARG A 14 9.47 4.72 8.83
C ARG A 14 9.73 3.31 8.32
N ARG A 15 9.39 2.28 9.11
CA ARG A 15 9.55 0.89 8.70
C ARG A 15 8.72 0.57 7.46
N ALA A 16 7.47 1.02 7.41
CA ALA A 16 6.58 0.78 6.28
C ALA A 16 7.08 1.49 5.01
N ILE A 17 7.57 2.73 5.12
CA ILE A 17 8.17 3.47 4.01
C ILE A 17 9.40 2.71 3.50
N THR A 18 10.34 2.33 4.38
CA THR A 18 11.52 1.55 3.98
C THR A 18 11.16 0.23 3.29
N ALA A 19 10.15 -0.49 3.78
CA ALA A 19 9.70 -1.72 3.15
C ALA A 19 9.12 -1.48 1.73
N ALA A 20 8.29 -0.45 1.56
CA ALA A 20 7.71 -0.10 0.27
C ALA A 20 8.76 0.38 -0.74
N GLU A 21 9.79 1.10 -0.29
CA GLU A 21 10.94 1.46 -1.13
C GLU A 21 11.70 0.23 -1.60
N ALA A 22 12.05 -0.67 -0.68
CA ALA A 22 12.78 -1.88 -1.02
C ALA A 22 12.00 -2.78 -1.99
N GLU A 23 10.69 -2.96 -1.76
CA GLU A 23 9.80 -3.73 -2.63
C GLU A 23 9.81 -3.17 -4.06
N HIS A 24 9.69 -1.85 -4.23
CA HIS A 24 9.72 -1.22 -5.53
C HIS A 24 11.06 -1.40 -6.28
N GLU A 25 12.18 -1.28 -5.57
CA GLU A 25 13.50 -1.51 -6.17
C GLU A 25 13.67 -2.97 -6.63
N PHE A 26 13.25 -3.94 -5.81
CA PHE A 26 13.28 -5.36 -6.19
C PHE A 26 12.35 -5.67 -7.36
N GLU A 27 11.17 -5.05 -7.44
CA GLU A 27 10.25 -5.24 -8.58
C GLU A 27 10.83 -4.72 -9.91
N THR A 28 11.77 -3.76 -9.86
CA THR A 28 12.29 -3.03 -11.04
C THR A 28 13.77 -3.30 -11.32
N GLU A 29 14.41 -4.23 -10.60
CA GLU A 29 15.83 -4.58 -10.80
C GLU A 29 16.09 -5.42 -12.06
N THR A 30 15.04 -6.10 -12.57
CA THR A 30 15.13 -6.96 -13.74
C THR A 30 14.62 -6.28 -15.02
N ALA A 31 15.09 -6.73 -16.19
CA ALA A 31 14.59 -6.23 -17.47
C ALA A 31 13.09 -6.46 -17.65
N GLU A 32 12.59 -7.63 -17.23
CA GLU A 32 11.16 -7.94 -17.22
C GLU A 32 10.39 -7.01 -16.27
N GLY A 33 10.93 -6.79 -15.06
CA GLY A 33 10.37 -5.87 -14.07
C GLY A 33 10.20 -4.45 -14.62
N ARG A 34 11.25 -3.93 -15.27
CA ARG A 34 11.22 -2.61 -15.93
C ARG A 34 10.22 -2.56 -17.08
N ALA A 35 10.16 -3.60 -17.91
CA ALA A 35 9.18 -3.67 -18.99
C ALA A 35 7.74 -3.66 -18.45
N ARG A 36 7.49 -4.38 -17.34
CA ARG A 36 6.19 -4.37 -16.65
C ARG A 36 5.86 -3.00 -16.06
N ALA A 37 6.82 -2.34 -15.41
CA ALA A 37 6.65 -0.99 -14.87
C ALA A 37 6.28 0.01 -15.96
N LEU A 38 7.02 0.02 -17.08
CA LEU A 38 6.71 0.85 -18.24
C LEU A 38 5.33 0.53 -18.83
N GLY A 39 5.00 -0.75 -19.01
CA GLY A 39 3.68 -1.15 -19.51
C GLY A 39 2.54 -0.65 -18.62
N ARG A 40 2.70 -0.70 -17.29
CA ARG A 40 1.73 -0.13 -16.33
C ARG A 40 1.67 1.39 -16.41
N ALA A 41 2.82 2.06 -16.52
CA ALA A 41 2.94 3.50 -16.70
C ALA A 41 2.15 4.00 -17.91
N GLU A 42 2.15 3.25 -19.01
CA GLU A 42 1.43 3.62 -20.24
C GLU A 42 -0.07 3.28 -20.23
N THR A 43 -0.52 2.39 -19.34
CA THR A 43 -1.88 1.81 -19.42
C THR A 43 -2.78 2.13 -18.24
N ILE A 44 -2.21 2.30 -17.04
CA ILE A 44 -2.97 2.45 -15.79
C ILE A 44 -2.76 3.83 -15.16
N TRP A 45 -1.60 4.45 -15.39
CA TRP A 45 -1.28 5.79 -14.85
C TRP A 45 -0.32 6.56 -15.77
N THR A 46 0.83 7.04 -15.29
CA THR A 46 1.80 7.80 -16.10
C THR A 46 3.25 7.43 -15.79
N LEU A 47 4.15 7.66 -16.74
CA LEU A 47 5.60 7.51 -16.55
C LEU A 47 6.17 8.53 -15.55
N GLU A 48 5.65 9.76 -15.53
CA GLU A 48 6.06 10.78 -14.57
C GLU A 48 5.78 10.31 -13.13
N ASP A 49 4.61 9.72 -12.91
CA ASP A 49 4.23 9.23 -11.59
C ASP A 49 5.07 8.01 -11.17
N GLU A 50 5.46 7.14 -12.11
CA GLU A 50 6.36 6.01 -11.87
C GLU A 50 7.74 6.49 -11.42
N LEU A 51 8.32 7.46 -12.13
CA LEU A 51 9.62 8.04 -11.76
C LEU A 51 9.56 8.80 -10.41
N ALA A 52 8.38 9.34 -10.06
CA ALA A 52 8.17 10.06 -8.80
C ALA A 52 7.76 9.15 -7.63
N TYR A 53 7.50 7.86 -7.87
CA TYR A 53 6.81 6.98 -6.91
C TYR A 53 7.51 6.92 -5.55
N VAL A 54 8.80 6.57 -5.52
CA VAL A 54 9.59 6.46 -4.30
C VAL A 54 9.64 7.78 -3.53
N ASN A 55 9.83 8.90 -4.24
CA ASN A 55 9.85 10.23 -3.61
C ASN A 55 8.50 10.60 -3.00
N ARG A 56 7.39 10.21 -3.63
CA ARG A 56 6.05 10.44 -3.09
C ARG A 56 5.78 9.55 -1.88
N ILE A 57 6.18 8.28 -1.89
CA ILE A 57 6.08 7.38 -0.74
C ILE A 57 6.84 7.94 0.47
N ARG A 58 8.05 8.47 0.27
CA ARG A 58 8.85 9.13 1.32
C ARG A 58 8.15 10.33 1.97
N SER A 59 7.29 11.01 1.23
CA SER A 59 6.56 12.19 1.72
C SER A 59 5.32 11.86 2.56
N VAL A 60 4.94 10.59 2.67
CA VAL A 60 3.75 10.16 3.39
C VAL A 60 3.89 10.42 4.89
N THR A 61 2.86 11.03 5.47
CA THR A 61 2.80 11.35 6.90
C THR A 61 1.84 10.44 7.66
N ALA A 62 2.06 10.27 8.97
CA ALA A 62 1.16 9.52 9.85
C ALA A 62 -0.28 10.08 9.85
N VAL A 63 -0.42 11.40 9.67
CA VAL A 63 -1.72 12.08 9.58
C VAL A 63 -2.46 11.65 8.31
N GLN A 64 -1.78 11.63 7.16
CA GLN A 64 -2.37 11.14 5.90
C GLN A 64 -2.76 9.66 5.99
N VAL A 65 -1.90 8.82 6.58
CA VAL A 65 -2.22 7.40 6.83
C VAL A 65 -3.50 7.25 7.64
N ARG A 66 -3.65 8.02 8.73
CA ARG A 66 -4.86 7.99 9.55
C ARG A 66 -6.09 8.50 8.80
N ALA A 67 -5.94 9.55 7.99
CA ALA A 67 -7.04 10.10 7.18
C ALA A 67 -7.56 9.05 6.16
N VAL A 68 -6.65 8.38 5.46
CA VAL A 68 -6.98 7.30 4.52
C VAL A 68 -7.59 6.11 5.24
N ALA A 69 -7.03 5.70 6.37
CA ALA A 69 -7.60 4.63 7.19
C ALA A 69 -9.05 4.96 7.59
N ARG A 70 -9.33 6.20 8.03
CA ARG A 70 -10.69 6.63 8.39
C ARG A 70 -11.65 6.54 7.21
N ARG A 71 -11.19 6.91 6.01
CA ARG A 71 -11.98 6.87 4.77
C ARG A 71 -12.32 5.44 4.33
N TYR A 72 -11.34 4.54 4.30
CA TYR A 72 -11.48 3.23 3.65
C TYR A 72 -11.70 2.04 4.60
N LEU A 73 -11.19 2.08 5.83
CA LEU A 73 -11.33 0.98 6.79
C LEU A 73 -12.63 1.09 7.60
N ASP A 74 -13.74 1.39 6.94
CA ASP A 74 -15.02 1.68 7.58
C ASP A 74 -15.77 0.39 8.00
N PRO A 75 -15.98 0.13 9.31
CA PRO A 75 -16.73 -1.03 9.78
C PRO A 75 -18.22 -1.01 9.40
N ALA A 76 -18.77 0.12 8.94
CA ALA A 76 -20.12 0.16 8.39
C ALA A 76 -20.16 -0.21 6.89
N ARG A 77 -19.00 -0.21 6.22
CA ARG A 77 -18.86 -0.47 4.79
C ARG A 77 -17.72 -1.45 4.54
N TYR A 78 -17.85 -2.66 5.09
CA TYR A 78 -16.89 -3.75 4.89
C TYR A 78 -17.59 -5.06 4.51
N THR A 79 -16.90 -5.86 3.71
CA THR A 79 -17.32 -7.23 3.36
C THR A 79 -16.39 -8.20 4.07
N ARG A 80 -16.96 -9.19 4.76
CA ARG A 80 -16.18 -10.28 5.39
C ARG A 80 -16.52 -11.60 4.72
N LEU A 81 -15.52 -12.20 4.09
CA LEU A 81 -15.56 -13.58 3.60
C LEU A 81 -14.63 -14.43 4.44
N ALA A 82 -15.07 -15.63 4.83
CA ALA A 82 -14.23 -16.63 5.48
C ALA A 82 -14.35 -17.95 4.72
N LEU A 83 -13.22 -18.48 4.27
CA LEU A 83 -13.15 -19.86 3.78
C LEU A 83 -12.86 -20.74 4.99
N LEU A 84 -13.85 -21.53 5.38
CA LEU A 84 -13.75 -22.45 6.51
C LEU A 84 -13.59 -23.87 5.99
N PRO A 85 -12.78 -24.72 6.67
CA PRO A 85 -12.80 -26.14 6.37
C PRO A 85 -14.22 -26.70 6.59
N PRO A 86 -14.59 -27.83 5.96
CA PRO A 86 -15.97 -28.34 5.97
C PRO A 86 -16.61 -28.52 7.36
N GLY A 87 -15.82 -28.69 8.42
CA GLY A 87 -16.30 -28.79 9.81
C GLY A 87 -16.18 -27.52 10.67
N GLY A 88 -15.67 -26.41 10.11
CA GLY A 88 -15.35 -25.18 10.83
C GLY A 88 -16.44 -24.10 10.78
N ALA A 89 -17.51 -24.31 10.01
CA ALA A 89 -18.67 -23.43 9.99
C ALA A 89 -19.58 -23.72 11.20
N ARG A 90 -19.25 -23.13 12.35
CA ARG A 90 -20.16 -22.97 13.49
C ARG A 90 -20.18 -21.51 13.90
#